data_AF-Q8KUX8-F1
#
_entry.id   AF-Q8KUX8-F1
#
_cell.length_a   1.000
_cell.length_b   1.000
_cell.length_c   1.000
_cell.angle_alpha   90.00
_cell.angle_beta   90.00
_cell.angle_gamma   90.00
#
_symmetry.space_group_name_H-M   'P 1'
#
loop_
_entity.id
_entity.type
_entity.pdbx_description
1 polymer ?
#
loop_
_entity_poly.entity_id
_entity_poly.type
_entity_poly.pdbx_seq_one_letter_code
_entity_poly.pdbx_strand_id
1 'polypeptide(L)'
;MSPRGPGQEATVSATSNGNMMHEEPGTKKPCQSCKWQIADPTNPLRGQCTVNRNAMGGVWKRWVTDVNRMTCGKHEVGKLSFREHV
;
A
#
# COMPACT_ATOMS: atom_id res chain seq x y z
N MET A 1 17.67 -48.79 -11.45
CA MET A 1 18.45 -47.63 -11.94
C MET A 1 17.80 -47.15 -13.22
N SER A 2 17.13 -46.00 -13.16
CA SER A 2 16.57 -45.16 -14.25
C SER A 2 15.57 -44.16 -13.61
N PRO A 3 15.36 -42.96 -14.19
CA PRO A 3 15.76 -41.70 -13.57
C PRO A 3 14.62 -40.94 -12.88
N ARG A 4 14.93 -40.24 -11.79
CA ARG A 4 14.05 -39.26 -11.16
C ARG A 4 14.10 -37.98 -12.00
N GLY A 5 12.91 -37.54 -12.41
CA GLY A 5 12.67 -36.49 -13.41
C GLY A 5 13.10 -35.06 -13.02
N PRO A 6 12.83 -34.11 -13.94
CA PRO A 6 13.44 -32.79 -13.97
C PRO A 6 12.85 -31.84 -12.93
N GLY A 7 13.65 -30.84 -12.56
CA GLY A 7 13.35 -29.83 -11.54
C GLY A 7 12.03 -29.11 -11.78
N GLN A 8 11.25 -29.01 -10.71
CA GLN A 8 10.10 -28.12 -10.64
C GLN A 8 10.61 -26.71 -10.41
N GLU A 9 10.67 -25.91 -11.48
CA GLU A 9 10.69 -24.45 -11.37
C GLU A 9 9.40 -24.03 -10.64
N ALA A 10 9.54 -23.68 -9.38
CA ALA A 10 8.47 -23.06 -8.61
C ALA A 10 8.11 -21.73 -9.28
N THR A 11 7.05 -21.75 -10.08
CA THR A 11 6.41 -20.53 -10.57
C THR A 11 5.85 -19.82 -9.34
N VAL A 12 6.64 -18.91 -8.76
CA VAL A 12 6.19 -17.98 -7.72
C VAL A 12 5.15 -17.10 -8.40
N SER A 13 3.90 -17.58 -8.38
CA SER A 13 2.74 -16.80 -8.77
C SER A 13 2.72 -15.62 -7.82
N ALA A 14 3.17 -14.47 -8.30
CA ALA A 14 3.01 -13.20 -7.64
C ALA A 14 1.50 -12.97 -7.51
N THR A 15 0.92 -13.44 -6.40
CA THR A 15 -0.43 -13.06 -6.00
C THR A 15 -0.34 -11.55 -5.84
N SER A 16 -0.87 -10.83 -6.82
CA SER A 16 -1.10 -9.39 -6.77
C SER A 16 -1.94 -9.15 -5.53
N ASN A 17 -1.26 -8.94 -4.40
CA ASN A 17 -1.88 -8.81 -3.11
C ASN A 17 -2.47 -7.42 -3.13
N GLY A 18 -3.68 -7.28 -3.70
CA GLY A 18 -4.33 -5.99 -3.95
C GLY A 18 -4.43 -5.13 -2.70
N ASN A 19 -4.26 -5.75 -1.51
CA ASN A 19 -4.16 -5.11 -0.22
C ASN A 19 -2.90 -4.25 0.00
N MET A 20 -1.81 -4.51 -0.73
CA MET A 20 -0.59 -3.70 -0.71
C MET A 20 -0.70 -2.52 -1.68
N MET A 21 0.11 -1.50 -1.42
CA MET A 21 0.13 -0.30 -2.26
C MET A 21 0.74 -0.61 -3.62
N HIS A 22 0.00 -0.27 -4.67
CA HIS A 22 0.39 -0.49 -6.06
C HIS A 22 0.00 0.72 -6.90
N GLU A 23 0.62 0.85 -8.07
CA GLU A 23 0.28 1.87 -9.04
C GLU A 23 -0.96 1.42 -9.83
N GLU A 24 -1.96 2.29 -9.90
CA GLU A 24 -3.17 2.11 -10.70
C GLU A 24 -3.49 3.43 -11.41
N PRO A 25 -3.04 3.61 -12.68
CA PRO A 25 -3.27 4.83 -13.42
C PRO A 25 -4.77 5.03 -13.68
N GLY A 26 -5.30 6.19 -13.26
CA GLY A 26 -6.74 6.47 -13.36
C GLY A 26 -7.58 5.83 -12.26
N THR A 27 -6.95 5.44 -11.14
CA THR A 27 -7.68 4.88 -10.01
C THR A 27 -8.81 5.79 -9.53
N LYS A 28 -9.97 5.19 -9.25
CA LYS A 28 -11.08 5.87 -8.58
C LYS A 28 -10.85 6.01 -7.07
N LYS A 29 -9.76 5.43 -6.57
CA LYS A 29 -9.41 5.32 -5.15
C LYS A 29 -7.98 5.85 -4.90
N PRO A 30 -7.66 7.10 -5.26
CA PRO A 30 -6.31 7.63 -5.08
C PRO A 30 -5.94 7.68 -3.60
N CYS A 31 -4.67 7.45 -3.28
CA CYS A 31 -4.16 7.64 -1.92
C CYS A 31 -4.49 9.02 -1.36
N GLN A 32 -4.56 10.06 -2.19
CA GLN A 32 -4.92 11.42 -1.77
C GLN A 32 -6.28 11.52 -1.06
N SER A 33 -7.27 10.70 -1.44
CA SER A 33 -8.60 10.70 -0.80
C SER A 33 -8.71 9.70 0.35
N CYS A 34 -7.63 8.98 0.65
CA CYS A 34 -7.62 7.95 1.67
C CYS A 34 -7.42 8.58 3.06
N LYS A 35 -8.26 8.20 4.03
CA LYS A 35 -8.14 8.69 5.42
C LYS A 35 -6.79 8.37 6.07
N TRP A 36 -6.13 7.32 5.59
CA TRP A 36 -4.83 6.84 6.08
C TRP A 36 -3.64 7.60 5.49
N GLN A 37 -3.87 8.42 4.46
CA GLN A 37 -2.81 9.19 3.83
C GLN A 37 -2.54 10.45 4.63
N ILE A 38 -1.26 10.72 4.83
CA ILE A 38 -0.76 11.97 5.38
C ILE A 38 0.12 12.60 4.29
N ALA A 39 -0.18 13.84 3.91
CA ALA A 39 0.63 14.58 2.96
C ALA A 39 2.06 14.76 3.50
N ASP A 40 3.04 14.64 2.61
CA ASP A 40 4.42 14.95 2.98
C ASP A 40 4.57 16.47 3.20
N PRO A 41 5.27 16.91 4.26
CA PRO A 41 5.41 18.35 4.54
C PRO A 41 6.27 19.09 3.52
N THR A 42 7.09 18.38 2.72
CA THR A 42 8.00 18.99 1.75
C THR A 42 7.44 18.94 0.32
N ASN A 43 6.77 17.84 -0.07
CA ASN A 43 6.22 17.69 -1.41
C ASN A 43 4.76 17.20 -1.39
N PRO A 44 3.79 18.02 -1.82
CA PRO A 44 2.37 17.65 -1.78
C PRO A 44 1.98 16.54 -2.76
N LEU A 45 2.84 16.19 -3.73
CA LEU A 45 2.62 15.07 -4.64
C LEU A 45 2.98 13.72 -4.00
N ARG A 46 3.67 13.75 -2.86
CA ARG A 46 4.10 12.58 -2.09
C ARG A 46 3.35 12.51 -0.77
N GLY A 47 3.40 11.34 -0.15
CA GLY A 47 2.77 11.16 1.14
C GLY A 47 3.25 9.96 1.91
N GLN A 48 2.62 9.76 3.05
CA GLN A 48 2.87 8.67 3.97
C GLN A 48 1.56 7.92 4.19
N CYS A 49 1.53 6.63 3.88
CA CYS A 49 0.41 5.75 4.15
C CYS A 49 0.56 5.15 5.56
N THR A 50 -0.46 5.36 6.41
CA THR A 50 -0.47 4.93 7.82
C THR A 50 -1.42 3.77 8.09
N VAL A 51 -1.88 3.08 7.04
CA VAL A 51 -2.87 1.99 7.14
C VAL A 51 -2.36 0.79 7.96
N ASN A 52 -1.04 0.59 8.02
CA ASN A 52 -0.46 -0.53 8.73
C ASN A 52 -0.19 -0.13 10.18
N ARG A 53 -1.17 -0.37 11.04
CA ARG A 53 -1.08 -0.17 12.50
C ARG A 53 -0.95 -1.53 13.18
N ASN A 54 0.01 -1.68 14.08
CA ASN A 54 0.16 -2.89 14.88
C ASN A 54 -0.80 -2.86 16.09
N ALA A 55 -1.08 -4.03 16.68
CA ALA A 55 -1.96 -4.14 17.85
C ALA A 55 -1.45 -3.40 19.09
N MET A 56 -0.15 -3.06 19.13
CA MET A 56 0.49 -2.29 20.20
C MET A 56 0.48 -0.77 19.95
N GLY A 57 -0.23 -0.29 18.92
CA GLY A 57 -0.36 1.13 18.60
C GLY A 57 0.74 1.73 17.70
N GLY A 58 1.75 0.94 17.34
CA GLY A 58 2.80 1.37 16.41
C GLY A 58 2.28 1.54 14.99
N VAL A 59 2.55 2.71 14.40
CA VAL A 59 2.15 3.06 13.03
C VAL A 59 3.34 2.84 12.09
N TRP A 60 3.25 1.82 11.22
CA TRP A 60 4.28 1.58 10.21
C TRP A 60 3.94 2.33 8.93
N LYS A 61 4.57 3.51 8.79
CA LYS A 61 4.38 4.35 7.63
C LYS A 61 5.02 3.74 6.39
N ARG A 62 4.31 3.79 5.26
CA ARG A 62 4.84 3.46 3.93
C ARG A 62 4.89 4.70 3.08
N TRP A 63 5.99 4.89 2.36
CA TRP A 63 6.15 6.03 1.47
C TRP A 63 5.25 5.88 0.24
N VAL A 64 4.52 6.95 -0.09
CA VAL A 64 3.69 7.08 -1.29
C VAL A 64 4.43 7.98 -2.27
N THR A 65 4.85 7.44 -3.41
CA THR A 65 5.59 8.18 -4.44
C THR A 65 4.69 9.11 -5.24
N ASP A 66 3.44 8.71 -5.49
CA ASP A 66 2.43 9.50 -6.19
C ASP A 66 1.04 9.29 -5.55
N VAL A 67 0.49 10.35 -4.95
CA VAL A 67 -0.79 10.26 -4.22
C VAL A 67 -2.01 10.12 -5.15
N ASN A 68 -1.88 10.42 -6.44
CA ASN A 68 -2.97 10.39 -7.41
C ASN A 68 -3.02 9.07 -8.20
N ARG A 69 -1.87 8.41 -8.34
CA ARG A 69 -1.71 7.19 -9.16
C ARG A 69 -1.51 5.93 -8.32
N MET A 70 -1.36 6.04 -7.01
CA MET A 70 -1.25 4.87 -6.13
C MET A 70 -2.58 4.57 -5.43
N THR A 71 -2.83 3.28 -5.23
CA THR A 71 -3.97 2.79 -4.46
C THR A 71 -3.66 1.46 -3.76
N CYS A 72 -4.59 0.98 -2.94
CA CYS A 72 -4.57 -0.34 -2.34
C CYS A 72 -6.00 -0.79 -1.99
N GLY A 73 -6.17 -2.07 -1.70
CA GLY A 73 -7.44 -2.68 -1.30
C GLY A 73 -7.96 -2.23 0.07
N LYS A 74 -7.12 -1.52 0.83
CA LYS A 74 -7.50 -0.90 2.13
C LYS A 74 -7.82 0.59 2.00
N HIS A 75 -8.05 1.08 0.78
CA HIS A 75 -8.49 2.46 0.56
C HIS A 75 -9.82 2.70 1.26
N GLU A 76 -9.87 3.77 2.05
CA GLU A 76 -11.08 4.20 2.73
C GLU A 76 -11.18 5.72 2.63
N VAL A 77 -12.28 6.21 2.06
CA VAL A 77 -12.50 7.64 1.88
C VAL A 77 -12.77 8.29 3.23
N GLY A 78 -12.04 9.37 3.51
CA GLY A 78 -12.27 10.16 4.70
C GLY A 78 -11.02 10.95 5.09
N LYS A 79 -11.08 11.56 6.27
CA LYS A 79 -9.94 12.24 6.88
C LYS A 79 -9.90 11.85 8.34
N LEU A 80 -8.78 11.28 8.79
CA LEU A 80 -8.58 11.05 10.22
C LEU A 80 -8.55 12.39 10.96
N SER A 81 -9.03 12.41 12.20
CA SER A 81 -8.86 13.60 13.03
C SER A 81 -7.38 13.73 13.41
N PHE A 82 -6.92 14.94 13.74
CA PHE A 82 -5.51 15.21 14.12
C PHE A 82 -5.05 14.33 15.28
N ARG A 83 -5.98 13.91 16.14
CA ARG A 83 -5.74 13.05 17.31
C ARG A 83 -5.39 11.60 16.95
N GLU A 84 -5.67 11.18 15.73
CA GLU A 84 -5.30 9.88 15.18
C GLU A 84 -4.18 9.98 14.14
N HIS A 85 -3.65 11.20 13.93
CA HIS A 85 -2.46 11.47 13.13
C HIS A 85 -1.21 11.39 14.01
N VAL A 86 -0.69 10.17 14.21
CA VAL A 86 0.64 9.86 14.79
C VAL A 86 0.83 10.27 16.25
#